data_AF-A0A286H2H0-F1
#
_entry.id   AF-A0A286H2H0-F1
#
_cell.length_a   1.000
_cell.length_b   1.000
_cell.length_c   1.000
_cell.angle_alpha   90.00
_cell.angle_beta   90.00
_cell.angle_gamma   90.00
#
_symmetry.space_group_name_H-M   'P 1'
#
loop_
_entity.id
_entity.type
_entity.pdbx_description
1 polymer ?
#
loop_
_entity_poly.entity_id
_entity_poly.type
_entity_poly.pdbx_seq_one_letter_code
_entity_poly.pdbx_strand_id
1 'polypeptide(L)'
;MSISVDVAKLPLLLTELRLPTIKQFWEEFAERADKEGWPASRFLATLAELELAERERRRIQRHLVEARLPSGKTLDTFDFSAVPMVSKAHVMALAAGDGWLDQGKNLLFFGPPGGGKTHLSAALGHTLIDNGFRVLFTRTTDLVQRLQTARQDLALASAIDKLDKYDLLILD
;
A
#
# COMPACT_ATOMS: atom_id res chain seq x y z
N MET A 1 -27.88 21.16 -29.25
CA MET A 1 -28.21 20.88 -27.84
C MET A 1 -27.29 21.73 -26.97
N SER A 2 -27.79 22.78 -26.33
CA SER A 2 -27.01 23.44 -25.26
C SER A 2 -27.19 22.61 -24.00
N ILE A 3 -26.11 22.01 -23.51
CA ILE A 3 -26.12 21.37 -22.20
C ILE A 3 -26.07 22.53 -21.18
N SER A 4 -27.18 22.75 -20.48
CA SER A 4 -27.18 23.65 -19.31
C SER A 4 -26.44 22.93 -18.19
N VAL A 5 -25.22 23.39 -17.89
CA VAL A 5 -24.40 22.86 -16.79
C VAL A 5 -24.48 23.84 -15.64
N ASP A 6 -25.00 23.37 -14.51
CA ASP A 6 -25.03 24.12 -13.25
C ASP A 6 -23.76 23.78 -12.43
N VAL A 7 -22.78 24.67 -12.48
CA VAL A 7 -21.49 24.50 -11.76
C VAL A 7 -21.70 24.43 -10.25
N ALA A 8 -22.76 25.02 -9.70
CA ALA A 8 -23.05 24.95 -8.27
C ALA A 8 -23.35 23.51 -7.80
N LYS A 9 -23.76 22.61 -8.71
CA LYS A 9 -23.98 21.20 -8.40
C LYS A 9 -22.71 20.35 -8.44
N LEU A 10 -21.60 20.88 -8.95
CA LEU A 10 -20.37 20.13 -9.15
C LEU A 10 -19.86 19.43 -7.85
N PRO A 11 -19.84 20.07 -6.66
CA PRO A 11 -19.41 19.39 -5.44
C PRO A 11 -20.28 18.18 -5.05
N LEU A 12 -21.59 18.23 -5.34
CA LEU A 12 -22.51 17.12 -5.10
C LEU A 12 -22.23 15.96 -6.06
N LEU A 13 -22.08 16.25 -7.36
CA LEU A 13 -21.75 15.27 -8.39
C LEU A 13 -20.41 14.58 -8.10
N LEU A 14 -19.38 15.34 -7.71
CA LEU A 14 -18.06 14.80 -7.36
C LEU A 14 -18.11 13.93 -6.10
N THR A 15 -19.02 14.21 -5.17
CA THR A 15 -19.25 13.34 -4.00
C THR A 15 -19.84 12.00 -4.43
N GLU A 16 -20.84 12.01 -5.30
CA GLU A 16 -21.52 10.80 -5.80
C GLU A 16 -20.58 9.93 -6.66
N LEU A 17 -19.74 10.58 -7.48
CA LEU A 17 -18.68 9.92 -8.26
C LEU A 17 -17.47 9.47 -7.43
N ARG A 18 -17.45 9.77 -6.13
CA ARG A 18 -16.33 9.48 -5.22
C ARG A 18 -15.00 10.07 -5.69
N LEU A 19 -15.01 11.33 -6.11
CA LEU A 19 -13.85 12.12 -6.54
C LEU A 19 -13.48 13.18 -5.49
N PRO A 20 -13.07 12.78 -4.27
CA PRO A 20 -12.84 13.69 -3.16
C PRO A 20 -11.70 14.69 -3.41
N THR A 21 -10.67 14.31 -4.17
CA THR A 21 -9.52 15.17 -4.43
C THR A 21 -9.91 16.25 -5.44
N ILE A 22 -10.60 15.87 -6.51
CA ILE A 22 -11.18 16.87 -7.44
C ILE A 22 -12.14 17.79 -6.69
N LYS A 23 -13.03 17.25 -5.86
CA LYS A 23 -13.96 18.06 -5.06
C LYS A 23 -13.24 19.10 -4.19
N GLN A 24 -12.06 18.76 -3.67
CA GLN A 24 -11.27 19.64 -2.83
C GLN A 24 -10.55 20.72 -3.63
N PHE A 25 -10.04 20.40 -4.83
CA PHE A 25 -9.10 21.27 -5.55
C PHE A 25 -9.64 21.88 -6.85
N TRP A 26 -10.86 21.55 -7.28
CA TRP A 26 -11.37 21.98 -8.59
C TRP A 26 -11.44 23.51 -8.75
N GLU A 27 -11.80 24.27 -7.70
CA GLU A 27 -11.89 25.73 -7.76
C GLU A 27 -10.51 26.37 -7.98
N GLU A 28 -9.52 25.96 -7.20
CA GLU A 28 -8.13 26.44 -7.32
C GLU A 28 -7.57 26.17 -8.71
N PHE A 29 -7.76 24.96 -9.24
CA PHE A 29 -7.27 24.61 -10.57
C PHE A 29 -8.08 25.25 -11.70
N ALA A 30 -9.36 25.56 -11.48
CA ALA A 30 -10.18 26.28 -12.46
C ALA A 30 -9.71 27.73 -12.58
N GLU A 31 -9.53 28.43 -11.46
CA GLU A 31 -8.99 29.80 -11.44
C GLU A 31 -7.60 29.86 -12.09
N ARG A 32 -6.75 28.85 -11.82
CA ARG A 32 -5.44 28.74 -12.44
C ARG A 32 -5.54 28.50 -13.95
N ALA A 33 -6.42 27.61 -14.39
CA ALA A 33 -6.64 27.31 -15.80
C ALA A 33 -7.12 28.55 -16.55
N ASP A 34 -8.02 29.34 -15.96
CA ASP A 34 -8.51 30.59 -16.55
C ASP A 34 -7.40 31.63 -16.65
N LYS A 35 -6.61 31.80 -15.58
CA LYS A 35 -5.51 32.78 -15.54
C LYS A 35 -4.37 32.45 -16.53
N GLU A 36 -4.02 31.17 -16.64
CA GLU A 36 -2.93 30.70 -17.50
C GLU A 36 -3.40 30.33 -18.92
N GLY A 37 -4.70 30.43 -19.22
CA GLY A 37 -5.27 30.12 -20.52
C GLY A 37 -5.13 28.64 -20.90
N TRP A 38 -5.33 27.72 -19.94
CA TRP A 38 -5.19 26.29 -20.20
C TRP A 38 -6.29 25.79 -21.16
N PRO A 39 -5.94 24.93 -22.14
CA PRO A 39 -6.93 24.15 -22.84
C PRO A 39 -7.76 23.30 -21.87
N ALA A 40 -9.07 23.16 -22.11
CA ALA A 40 -9.95 22.36 -21.25
C ALA A 40 -9.46 20.92 -21.06
N SER A 41 -8.82 20.34 -22.09
CA SER A 41 -8.19 19.02 -22.02
C SER A 41 -7.08 18.94 -20.98
N ARG A 42 -6.25 20.00 -20.84
CA ARG A 42 -5.18 20.08 -19.84
C ARG A 42 -5.77 20.18 -18.45
N PHE A 43 -6.75 21.04 -18.23
CA PHE A 43 -7.43 21.17 -16.93
C PHE A 43 -8.02 19.83 -16.46
N LEU A 44 -8.76 19.15 -17.34
CA LEU A 44 -9.35 17.85 -17.02
C LEU A 44 -8.28 16.79 -16.73
N ALA A 45 -7.22 16.73 -17.54
CA ALA A 45 -6.12 15.79 -17.33
C ALA A 45 -5.43 16.02 -15.97
N THR A 46 -5.14 17.27 -15.62
CA THR A 46 -4.48 17.62 -14.35
C THR A 46 -5.33 17.22 -13.14
N LEU A 47 -6.65 17.48 -13.17
CA LEU A 47 -7.53 17.05 -12.08
C LEU A 47 -7.62 15.52 -11.95
N ALA A 48 -7.67 14.81 -13.08
CA ALA A 48 -7.72 13.36 -13.10
C ALA A 48 -6.41 12.72 -12.58
N GLU A 49 -5.26 13.25 -13.00
CA GLU A 49 -3.93 12.82 -12.52
C GLU A 49 -3.80 13.04 -11.02
N LEU A 50 -4.21 14.22 -10.51
CA LEU A 50 -4.17 14.54 -9.09
C LEU A 50 -5.05 13.58 -8.26
N GLU A 51 -6.25 13.29 -8.75
CA GLU A 51 -7.16 12.34 -8.10
C GLU A 51 -6.57 10.93 -8.06
N LEU A 52 -5.97 10.46 -9.16
CA LEU A 52 -5.38 9.14 -9.23
C LEU A 52 -4.18 9.01 -8.28
N ALA A 53 -3.26 9.98 -8.31
CA ALA A 53 -2.09 10.00 -7.43
C ALA A 53 -2.48 10.03 -5.96
N GLU A 54 -3.49 10.82 -5.59
CA GLU A 54 -3.96 10.91 -4.21
C GLU A 54 -4.69 9.63 -3.76
N ARG A 55 -5.41 8.95 -4.65
CA ARG A 55 -6.02 7.64 -4.36
C ARG A 55 -4.96 6.57 -4.10
N GLU A 56 -3.92 6.54 -4.92
CA GLU A 56 -2.78 5.63 -4.75
C GLU A 56 -2.07 5.90 -3.42
N ARG A 57 -1.75 7.17 -3.13
CA ARG A 57 -1.14 7.58 -1.85
C ARG A 57 -1.97 7.14 -0.65
N ARG A 58 -3.29 7.35 -0.68
CA ARG A 58 -4.21 6.91 0.39
C ARG A 58 -4.30 5.39 0.50
N ARG A 59 -4.17 4.66 -0.61
CA ARG A 59 -4.12 3.19 -0.60
C ARG A 59 -2.84 2.71 0.08
N ILE A 60 -1.67 3.18 -0.36
CA ILE A 60 -0.37 2.83 0.22
C ILE A 60 -0.33 3.17 1.72
N GLN A 61 -0.76 4.38 2.09
CA GLN A 61 -0.80 4.80 3.50
C GLN A 61 -1.68 3.88 4.37
N ARG A 62 -2.84 3.44 3.84
CA ARG A 62 -3.69 2.48 4.56
C ARG A 62 -3.00 1.13 4.71
N HIS A 63 -2.37 0.60 3.65
CA HIS A 63 -1.62 -0.65 3.72
C HIS A 63 -0.46 -0.55 4.72
N LEU A 64 0.28 0.56 4.74
CA LEU A 64 1.37 0.80 5.69
C LEU A 64 0.89 0.74 7.15
N VAL A 65 -0.22 1.40 7.46
CA VAL A 65 -0.82 1.39 8.81
C VAL A 65 -1.31 -0.01 9.19
N GLU A 66 -1.99 -0.70 8.27
CA GLU A 66 -2.52 -2.04 8.49
C GLU A 66 -1.42 -3.10 8.62
N ALA A 67 -0.26 -2.89 7.98
CA ALA A 67 0.84 -3.85 7.97
C ALA A 67 1.53 -4.01 9.31
N ARG A 68 1.47 -3.00 10.19
CA ARG A 68 2.09 -3.03 11.54
C ARG A 68 3.59 -3.35 11.50
N LEU A 69 4.27 -2.92 10.44
CA LEU A 69 5.70 -3.11 10.30
C LEU A 69 6.46 -2.32 11.37
N PRO A 70 7.57 -2.86 11.91
CA PRO A 70 8.45 -2.09 12.77
C PRO A 70 8.97 -0.83 12.07
N SER A 71 9.01 0.28 12.80
CA SER A 71 9.53 1.55 12.28
C SER A 71 11.04 1.50 12.06
N GLY A 72 11.53 2.23 11.05
CA GLY A 72 12.96 2.41 10.76
C GLY A 72 13.68 1.21 10.12
N LYS A 73 12.99 0.09 9.89
CA LYS A 73 13.55 -1.12 9.26
C LYS A 73 13.25 -1.13 7.76
N THR A 74 13.97 -0.34 6.99
CA THR A 74 13.85 -0.28 5.51
C THR A 74 15.07 -0.91 4.85
N LEU A 75 15.01 -1.12 3.53
CA LEU A 75 16.15 -1.66 2.77
C LEU A 75 17.33 -0.68 2.75
N ASP A 76 17.05 0.62 2.83
CA ASP A 76 18.07 1.67 2.87
C ASP A 76 18.84 1.69 4.20
N THR A 77 18.19 1.32 5.31
CA THR A 77 18.83 1.24 6.63
C THR A 77 19.45 -0.13 6.91
N PHE A 78 19.31 -1.10 6.01
CA PHE A 78 19.87 -2.43 6.18
C PHE A 78 21.34 -2.48 5.71
N ASP A 79 22.24 -2.85 6.63
CA ASP A 79 23.65 -3.03 6.30
C ASP A 79 23.91 -4.42 5.69
N PHE A 80 23.93 -4.48 4.36
CA PHE A 80 24.28 -5.70 3.62
C PHE A 80 25.74 -6.13 3.81
N SER A 81 26.64 -5.22 4.23
CA SER A 81 28.05 -5.58 4.48
C SER A 81 28.21 -6.43 5.75
N ALA A 82 27.31 -6.26 6.73
CA ALA A 82 27.26 -7.08 7.93
C ALA A 82 26.73 -8.52 7.69
N VAL A 83 26.10 -8.77 6.53
CA VAL A 83 25.51 -10.07 6.18
C VAL A 83 25.91 -10.47 4.75
N PRO A 84 27.21 -10.76 4.49
CA PRO A 84 27.76 -10.92 3.13
C PRO A 84 27.18 -12.12 2.35
N MET A 85 26.55 -13.07 3.04
CA MET A 85 25.84 -14.19 2.42
C MET A 85 24.52 -13.79 1.75
N VAL A 86 23.98 -12.60 2.04
CA VAL A 86 22.73 -12.09 1.47
C VAL A 86 23.06 -11.12 0.34
N SER A 87 22.74 -11.51 -0.89
CA SER A 87 22.91 -10.64 -2.06
C SER A 87 21.87 -9.50 -2.05
N LYS A 88 22.34 -8.26 -2.01
CA LYS A 88 21.48 -7.07 -2.15
C LYS A 88 20.64 -7.11 -3.43
N ALA A 89 21.25 -7.49 -4.56
CA ALA A 89 20.54 -7.58 -5.84
C ALA A 89 19.41 -8.60 -5.80
N HIS A 90 19.62 -9.74 -5.13
CA HIS A 90 18.58 -10.75 -4.97
C HIS A 90 17.42 -10.26 -4.08
N VAL A 91 17.73 -9.57 -2.98
CA VAL A 91 16.71 -8.98 -2.11
C VAL A 91 15.89 -7.91 -2.86
N MET A 92 16.54 -7.05 -3.65
CA MET A 92 15.84 -6.05 -4.46
C MET A 92 14.92 -6.71 -5.50
N ALA A 93 15.33 -7.82 -6.11
CA ALA A 93 14.49 -8.58 -7.02
C ALA A 93 13.26 -9.18 -6.32
N LEU A 94 13.42 -9.68 -5.09
CA LEU A 94 12.29 -10.14 -4.26
C LEU A 94 11.37 -8.98 -3.89
N ALA A 95 11.93 -7.80 -3.60
CA ALA A 95 11.21 -6.59 -3.22
C ALA A 95 10.37 -5.98 -4.35
N ALA A 96 10.71 -6.28 -5.61
CA ALA A 96 9.84 -5.95 -6.74
C ALA A 96 8.48 -6.66 -6.65
N GLY A 97 8.41 -7.82 -5.97
CA GLY A 97 7.18 -8.60 -5.84
C GLY A 97 6.84 -9.44 -7.07
N ASP A 98 7.65 -9.36 -8.13
CA ASP A 98 7.34 -9.99 -9.41
C ASP A 98 7.40 -11.52 -9.35
N GLY A 99 6.28 -12.15 -9.68
CA GLY A 99 6.14 -13.58 -9.94
C GLY A 99 6.11 -14.50 -8.72
N TRP A 100 6.83 -14.21 -7.64
CA TRP A 100 6.87 -15.14 -6.49
C TRP A 100 5.64 -15.03 -5.58
N LEU A 101 5.09 -13.83 -5.41
CA LEU A 101 3.85 -13.60 -4.66
C LEU A 101 2.66 -14.28 -5.34
N ASP A 102 2.48 -14.07 -6.65
CA ASP A 102 1.40 -14.68 -7.43
C ASP A 102 1.49 -16.22 -7.48
N GLN A 103 2.70 -16.76 -7.38
CA GLN A 103 2.94 -18.20 -7.33
C GLN A 103 2.76 -18.80 -5.92
N GLY A 104 2.48 -17.98 -4.90
CA GLY A 104 2.34 -18.42 -3.51
C GLY A 104 3.64 -19.00 -2.93
N LYS A 105 4.81 -18.50 -3.37
CA LYS A 105 6.10 -18.97 -2.87
C LYS A 105 6.39 -18.38 -1.50
N ASN A 106 7.02 -19.18 -0.64
CA ASN A 106 7.39 -18.76 0.71
C ASN A 106 8.87 -18.39 0.78
N LEU A 107 9.16 -17.31 1.52
CA LEU A 107 10.52 -16.92 1.86
C LEU A 107 10.81 -17.31 3.31
N LEU A 108 11.92 -18.03 3.52
CA LEU A 108 12.36 -18.47 4.85
C LEU A 108 13.72 -17.85 5.15
N PHE A 109 13.80 -17.13 6.27
CA PHE A 109 15.02 -16.49 6.73
C PHE A 109 15.71 -17.37 7.78
N PHE A 110 16.89 -17.90 7.45
CA PHE A 110 17.69 -18.72 8.35
C PHE A 110 18.93 -17.97 8.83
N GLY A 111 19.33 -18.20 10.09
CA GLY A 111 20.57 -17.66 10.64
C GLY A 111 20.52 -17.43 12.15
N PRO A 112 21.64 -17.08 12.78
CA PRO A 112 21.71 -16.83 14.22
C PRO A 112 20.86 -15.63 14.66
N PRO A 113 20.44 -15.54 15.93
CA PRO A 113 19.82 -14.35 16.49
C PRO A 113 20.67 -13.10 16.24
N GLY A 114 20.02 -11.95 16.01
CA GLY A 114 20.73 -10.69 15.73
C GLY A 114 21.24 -10.51 14.29
N GLY A 115 21.17 -11.53 13.42
CA GLY A 115 21.58 -11.44 12.01
C GLY A 115 20.66 -10.64 11.08
N GLY A 116 19.85 -9.72 11.61
CA GLY A 116 19.01 -8.82 10.79
C GLY A 116 17.77 -9.43 10.12
N LYS A 117 17.39 -10.69 10.42
CA LYS A 117 16.24 -11.38 9.79
C LYS A 117 14.93 -10.58 9.87
N THR A 118 14.54 -10.14 11.07
CA THR A 118 13.36 -9.31 11.31
C THR A 118 13.46 -7.94 10.63
N HIS A 119 14.67 -7.40 10.46
CA HIS A 119 14.87 -6.16 9.71
C HIS A 119 14.64 -6.40 8.24
N LEU A 120 15.29 -7.42 7.67
CA LEU A 120 15.20 -7.73 6.25
C LEU A 120 13.77 -8.08 5.83
N SER A 121 13.05 -8.86 6.64
CA SER A 121 11.65 -9.17 6.38
C SER A 121 10.76 -7.92 6.46
N ALA A 122 10.95 -7.08 7.48
CA ALA A 122 10.21 -5.83 7.60
C ALA A 122 10.51 -4.86 6.44
N ALA A 123 11.77 -4.75 6.05
CA ALA A 123 12.24 -3.92 4.95
C ALA A 123 11.65 -4.36 3.62
N LEU A 124 11.61 -5.67 3.36
CA LEU A 124 10.94 -6.25 2.21
C LEU A 124 9.43 -5.90 2.22
N GLY A 125 8.79 -6.01 3.38
CA GLY A 125 7.39 -5.63 3.57
C GLY A 125 7.12 -4.15 3.25
N HIS A 126 7.99 -3.24 3.68
CA HIS A 126 7.87 -1.80 3.36
C HIS A 126 7.91 -1.57 1.85
N THR A 127 8.90 -2.12 1.15
CA THR A 127 9.03 -1.93 -0.30
C THR A 127 7.87 -2.54 -1.08
N LEU A 128 7.34 -3.68 -0.65
CA LEU A 128 6.15 -4.28 -1.26
C LEU A 128 4.90 -3.41 -1.06
N ILE A 129 4.75 -2.77 0.10
CA ILE A 129 3.65 -1.82 0.34
C ILE A 129 3.74 -0.61 -0.57
N ASP A 130 4.96 -0.08 -0.77
CA ASP A 130 5.21 1.01 -1.70
C ASP A 130 4.85 0.63 -3.15
N ASN A 131 5.03 -0.65 -3.51
CA ASN A 131 4.60 -1.22 -4.79
C ASN A 131 3.08 -1.54 -4.84
N GLY A 132 2.32 -1.21 -3.80
CA GLY A 132 0.86 -1.35 -3.75
C GLY A 132 0.34 -2.70 -3.22
N PHE A 133 1.23 -3.59 -2.79
CA PHE A 133 0.85 -4.86 -2.15
C PHE A 133 0.40 -4.63 -0.71
N ARG A 134 -0.55 -5.45 -0.26
CA ARG A 134 -1.05 -5.43 1.10
C ARG A 134 -0.33 -6.47 1.95
N VAL A 135 0.53 -6.02 2.84
CA VAL A 135 1.35 -6.88 3.70
C VAL A 135 0.82 -6.85 5.13
N LEU A 136 0.97 -7.95 5.88
CA LEU A 136 0.76 -8.00 7.32
C LEU A 136 2.00 -8.55 8.03
N PHE A 137 2.54 -7.79 8.98
CA PHE A 137 3.58 -8.24 9.89
C PHE A 137 2.97 -8.61 11.24
N THR A 138 3.27 -9.81 11.73
CA THR A 138 2.82 -10.26 13.04
C THR A 138 3.82 -11.24 13.65
N ARG A 139 3.87 -11.29 14.97
CA ARG A 139 4.52 -12.41 15.66
C ARG A 139 3.73 -13.68 15.39
N THR A 140 4.45 -14.76 15.16
CA THR A 140 3.87 -16.09 14.91
C THR A 140 3.00 -16.51 16.10
N THR A 141 3.46 -16.26 17.32
CA THR A 141 2.72 -16.56 18.56
C THR A 141 1.38 -15.85 18.62
N ASP A 142 1.35 -14.56 18.27
CA ASP A 142 0.17 -13.72 18.36
C ASP A 142 -0.87 -14.15 17.32
N LEU A 143 -0.42 -14.53 16.13
CA LEU A 143 -1.30 -15.05 15.08
C LEU A 143 -1.92 -16.38 15.50
N VAL A 144 -1.12 -17.31 16.02
CA VAL A 144 -1.60 -18.62 16.48
C VAL A 144 -2.63 -18.45 17.61
N GLN A 145 -2.36 -17.58 18.58
CA GLN A 145 -3.32 -17.30 19.66
C GLN A 145 -4.64 -16.74 19.12
N ARG A 146 -4.59 -15.75 18.22
CA ARG A 146 -5.79 -15.18 17.58
C ARG A 146 -6.62 -16.24 16.85
N LEU A 147 -5.97 -17.13 16.11
CA LEU A 147 -6.64 -18.22 15.39
C LEU A 147 -7.23 -19.27 16.35
N GLN A 148 -6.55 -19.57 17.46
CA GLN A 148 -7.07 -20.47 18.48
C GLN A 148 -8.31 -19.90 19.17
N THR A 149 -8.32 -18.62 19.52
CA THR A 149 -9.50 -17.92 20.06
C THR A 149 -10.63 -17.90 19.05
N ALA A 150 -10.36 -17.53 17.80
CA ALA A 150 -11.39 -17.53 16.74
C ALA A 150 -12.00 -18.92 16.52
N ARG A 151 -11.22 -19.99 16.71
CA ARG A 151 -11.73 -21.36 16.66
C ARG A 151 -12.68 -21.68 17.82
N GLN A 152 -12.37 -21.22 19.03
CA GLN A 152 -13.26 -21.38 20.19
C GLN A 152 -14.57 -20.62 20.00
N ASP A 153 -14.51 -19.44 19.39
CA ASP A 153 -15.66 -18.57 19.12
C ASP A 153 -16.44 -18.94 17.84
N LEU A 154 -16.14 -20.08 17.21
CA LEU A 154 -16.72 -20.53 15.93
C LEU A 154 -16.59 -19.51 14.77
N ALA A 155 -15.59 -18.63 14.86
CA ALA A 155 -15.31 -17.56 13.89
C ALA A 155 -14.04 -17.79 13.06
N LEU A 156 -13.48 -19.01 13.08
CA LEU A 156 -12.21 -19.34 12.42
C LEU A 156 -12.22 -19.06 10.91
N ALA A 157 -13.28 -19.45 10.20
CA ALA A 157 -13.38 -19.22 8.75
C ALA A 157 -13.28 -17.71 8.43
N SER A 158 -14.04 -16.88 9.16
CA SER A 158 -13.98 -15.43 9.00
C SER A 158 -12.60 -14.84 9.33
N ALA A 159 -11.86 -15.45 10.27
CA ALA A 159 -10.50 -15.02 10.58
C ALA A 159 -9.52 -15.35 9.44
N ILE A 160 -9.65 -16.52 8.82
CA ILE A 160 -8.85 -16.92 7.65
C ILE A 160 -9.20 -16.05 6.45
N ASP A 161 -10.48 -15.82 6.16
CA ASP A 161 -10.93 -14.95 5.07
C ASP A 161 -10.38 -13.51 5.19
N LYS A 162 -10.06 -13.06 6.41
CA LYS A 162 -9.42 -11.76 6.63
C LYS A 162 -7.94 -11.80 6.27
N LEU A 163 -7.25 -12.91 6.55
CA LEU A 163 -5.84 -13.12 6.20
C LEU A 163 -5.66 -13.27 4.70
N ASP A 164 -6.61 -13.89 4.00
CA ASP A 164 -6.58 -14.06 2.53
C ASP A 164 -6.68 -12.72 1.76
N LYS A 165 -7.03 -11.62 2.44
CA LYS A 165 -7.05 -10.29 1.83
C LYS A 165 -5.66 -9.64 1.78
N TYR A 166 -4.63 -10.27 2.34
CA TYR A 166 -3.26 -9.80 2.32
C TYR A 166 -2.49 -10.57 1.25
N ASP A 167 -1.68 -9.87 0.47
CA ASP A 167 -0.81 -10.46 -0.55
C ASP A 167 0.40 -11.16 0.09
N LEU A 168 0.82 -10.70 1.28
CA LEU A 168 1.93 -11.29 2.03
C LEU A 168 1.69 -11.25 3.54
N LEU A 169 1.94 -12.39 4.19
CA LEU A 169 2.03 -12.50 5.64
C LEU A 169 3.50 -12.68 6.05
N ILE A 170 4.03 -11.75 6.85
CA ILE A 170 5.35 -11.85 7.47
C ILE A 170 5.17 -12.32 8.90
N LEU A 171 5.76 -13.48 9.20
CA LEU A 171 5.70 -14.13 10.51
C LEU A 171 7.07 -14.04 11.18
N ASP A 172 7.14 -13.26 12.27
CA ASP A 172 8.33 -13.13 13.13
C ASP A 172 8.27 -14.07 14.34
#